data_AF-A0A965R372-F1
#
_entry.id   AF-A0A965R372-F1
#
_cell.length_a   1.000
_cell.length_b   1.000
_cell.length_c   1.000
_cell.angle_alpha   90.00
_cell.angle_beta   90.00
_cell.angle_gamma   90.00
#
_symmetry.space_group_name_H-M   'P 1'
#
loop_
_entity.id
_entity.type
_entity.pdbx_description
1 polymer ?
#
loop_
_entity_poly.entity_id
_entity_poly.type
_entity_poly.pdbx_seq_one_letter_code
_entity_poly.pdbx_strand_id
1 'polypeptide(L)'
;MKALFFSPFANIWDHSFPEGLVAEAVRERGFNVAMVRCDGIFESFCVAMSASGLTAQDALAKKKQVCGACRKRRDVLDETMNFPSMQLESFLTPDDYREAEEISSSVALENWPELEIDGVPIGRYAAYEFLLNYKILGTSIPENLFPLYQNQLRNSVLAFRGSERILATEQPDVVLTYNRLYGVNHAFLVVAERRGIPTYSLQGGGHVTHRAETMTMFRDSETLFGVFDSDSWRRFKGEPIDERQMSLVNSHFDGVMEASSAFAYSSAFQAAEPNATRERFNIPADAPVLLIPMSSEDELNAAQLADLLPDTSHLPNLFENQFEWIRYLFNFATTRPD
;
A
#
# COMPACT_ATOMS: atom_id res chain seq x y z
N MET A 1 -19.47 14.34 16.63
CA MET A 1 -18.24 13.57 16.34
C MET A 1 -17.55 14.19 15.14
N LYS A 2 -16.23 14.09 15.07
CA LYS A 2 -15.38 14.62 14.02
C LYS A 2 -14.54 13.50 13.42
N ALA A 3 -14.58 13.38 12.10
CA ALA A 3 -13.76 12.44 11.35
C ALA A 3 -12.75 13.24 10.51
N LEU A 4 -11.47 12.88 10.63
CA LEU A 4 -10.39 13.47 9.85
C LEU A 4 -9.91 12.47 8.81
N PHE A 5 -9.86 12.86 7.54
CA PHE A 5 -9.34 12.03 6.46
C PHE A 5 -7.96 12.54 6.04
N PHE A 6 -6.93 11.72 6.20
CA PHE A 6 -5.61 12.01 5.66
C PHE A 6 -5.51 11.48 4.23
N SER A 7 -5.61 12.39 3.27
CA SER A 7 -5.73 12.08 1.83
C SER A 7 -4.76 12.94 1.00
N PRO A 8 -3.44 12.65 1.06
CA PRO A 8 -2.41 13.46 0.40
C PRO A 8 -2.27 13.17 -1.11
N PHE A 9 -2.85 12.08 -1.63
CA PHE A 9 -2.55 11.55 -2.98
C PHE A 9 -3.74 11.58 -3.95
N ALA A 10 -4.34 12.75 -4.14
CA ALA A 10 -5.52 12.93 -5.00
C ALA A 10 -5.32 12.51 -6.48
N ASN A 11 -4.07 12.39 -6.97
CA ASN A 11 -3.80 11.96 -8.33
C ASN A 11 -4.08 10.48 -8.59
N ILE A 12 -4.14 9.65 -7.54
CA ILE A 12 -4.53 8.26 -7.66
C ILE A 12 -6.05 8.22 -7.58
N TRP A 13 -6.70 8.49 -8.72
CA TRP A 13 -8.14 8.73 -8.77
C TRP A 13 -8.97 7.54 -8.26
N ASP A 14 -8.52 6.32 -8.57
CA ASP A 14 -9.13 5.07 -8.10
C ASP A 14 -9.06 4.89 -6.57
N HIS A 15 -8.26 5.72 -5.88
CA HIS A 15 -8.21 5.78 -4.43
C HIS A 15 -8.99 6.99 -3.92
N SER A 16 -8.67 8.17 -4.43
CA SER A 16 -9.13 9.44 -3.87
C SER A 16 -10.61 9.71 -4.08
N PHE A 17 -11.20 9.27 -5.19
CA PHE A 17 -12.62 9.44 -5.44
C PHE A 17 -13.48 8.51 -4.55
N PRO A 18 -13.22 7.18 -4.47
CA PRO A 18 -13.91 6.31 -3.52
C PRO A 18 -13.72 6.74 -2.05
N GLU A 19 -12.53 7.19 -1.67
CA GLU A 19 -12.29 7.78 -0.33
C GLU A 19 -13.20 9.01 -0.09
N GLY A 20 -13.36 9.88 -1.09
CA GLY A 20 -14.30 10.99 -1.04
C GLY A 20 -15.75 10.54 -0.84
N LEU A 21 -16.20 9.48 -1.51
CA LEU A 21 -17.54 8.91 -1.31
C LEU A 21 -17.73 8.39 0.12
N VAL A 22 -16.71 7.76 0.71
CA VAL A 22 -16.74 7.34 2.12
C VAL A 22 -16.84 8.56 3.04
N ALA A 23 -16.05 9.61 2.79
CA ALA A 23 -16.09 10.85 3.55
C ALA A 23 -17.46 11.55 3.49
N GLU A 24 -18.09 11.57 2.32
CA GLU A 24 -19.46 12.07 2.14
C GLU A 24 -20.48 11.24 2.94
N ALA A 25 -20.44 9.90 2.82
CA ALA A 25 -21.34 9.02 3.57
C ALA A 25 -21.18 9.15 5.09
N VAL A 26 -19.95 9.38 5.57
CA VAL A 26 -19.67 9.65 7.00
C VAL A 26 -20.27 10.99 7.42
N ARG A 27 -20.15 12.03 6.59
CA ARG A 27 -20.77 13.34 6.83
C ARG A 27 -22.29 13.26 6.87
N GLU A 28 -22.92 12.52 5.95
CA GLU A 28 -24.37 12.30 5.92
C GLU A 28 -24.90 11.62 7.19
N ARG A 29 -24.06 10.83 7.86
CA ARG A 29 -24.35 10.25 9.18
C ARG A 29 -24.11 11.20 10.36
N GLY A 30 -23.88 12.48 10.10
CA GLY A 30 -23.80 13.54 11.11
C GLY A 30 -22.40 13.77 11.70
N PHE A 31 -21.35 13.21 11.11
CA PHE A 31 -19.98 13.56 11.48
C PHE A 31 -19.58 14.91 10.87
N ASN A 32 -18.83 15.70 11.63
CA ASN A 32 -18.07 16.80 11.06
C ASN A 32 -16.83 16.23 10.36
N VAL A 33 -16.77 16.32 9.04
CA VAL A 33 -15.68 15.75 8.23
C VAL A 33 -14.72 16.84 7.80
N ALA A 34 -13.42 16.60 7.98
CA ALA A 34 -12.35 17.44 7.44
C ALA A 34 -11.30 16.60 6.71
N MET A 35 -10.72 17.17 5.66
CA MET A 35 -9.68 16.54 4.84
C MET A 35 -8.33 17.18 5.12
N VAL A 36 -7.29 16.37 5.33
CA VAL A 36 -5.90 16.80 5.31
C VAL A 36 -5.32 16.47 3.95
N ARG A 37 -4.83 17.49 3.25
CA ARG A 37 -4.31 17.42 1.89
C ARG A 37 -2.83 17.79 1.84
N CYS A 38 -2.20 17.52 0.70
CA CYS A 38 -0.83 17.94 0.41
C CYS A 38 -0.86 19.00 -0.71
N ASP A 39 -0.10 20.09 -0.58
CA ASP A 39 0.09 21.09 -1.66
C ASP A 39 1.48 21.02 -2.32
N GLY A 40 2.11 19.85 -2.26
CA GLY A 40 3.38 19.58 -2.95
C GLY A 40 4.60 19.44 -2.04
N ILE A 41 4.40 19.30 -0.73
CA ILE A 41 5.52 19.05 0.20
C ILE A 41 6.33 17.78 -0.12
N PHE A 42 5.71 16.81 -0.80
CA PHE A 42 6.33 15.55 -1.25
C PHE A 42 6.76 15.57 -2.72
N GLU A 43 7.09 16.74 -3.28
CA GLU A 43 7.39 16.91 -4.71
C GLU A 43 8.67 16.20 -5.21
N SER A 44 9.54 15.77 -4.29
CA SER A 44 10.77 15.06 -4.61
C SER A 44 10.50 13.70 -5.26
N PHE A 45 9.62 12.90 -4.64
CA PHE A 45 9.00 11.68 -5.15
C PHE A 45 7.93 11.18 -4.16
N CYS A 46 6.73 10.84 -4.61
CA CYS A 46 5.65 10.32 -3.75
C CYS A 46 4.86 9.20 -4.43
N VAL A 47 3.95 8.55 -3.68
CA VAL A 47 3.11 7.44 -4.16
C VAL A 47 2.32 7.80 -5.41
N ALA A 48 1.82 9.04 -5.51
CA ALA A 48 1.10 9.51 -6.70
C ALA A 48 1.97 9.51 -7.97
N MET A 49 3.28 9.72 -7.84
CA MET A 49 4.24 9.67 -8.95
C MET A 49 4.55 8.22 -9.35
N SER A 50 4.78 7.36 -8.36
CA SER A 50 4.95 5.92 -8.60
C SER A 50 3.73 5.31 -9.29
N ALA A 51 2.52 5.63 -8.83
CA ALA A 51 1.26 5.20 -9.46
C ALA A 51 1.06 5.76 -10.89
N SER A 52 1.75 6.85 -11.24
CA SER A 52 1.77 7.40 -12.60
C SER A 52 2.88 6.78 -13.48
N GLY A 53 3.55 5.73 -13.00
CA GLY A 53 4.64 5.05 -13.70
C GLY A 53 5.98 5.79 -13.67
N LEU A 54 6.15 6.77 -12.78
CA LEU A 54 7.43 7.47 -12.61
C LEU A 54 8.31 6.78 -11.58
N THR A 55 9.61 6.94 -11.76
CA THR A 55 10.66 6.58 -10.80
C THR A 55 11.21 7.82 -10.12
N ALA A 56 11.92 7.66 -8.99
CA ALA A 56 12.54 8.78 -8.30
C ALA A 56 13.59 9.51 -9.16
N GLN A 57 14.19 8.79 -10.11
CA GLN A 57 15.19 9.26 -11.07
C GLN A 57 14.59 10.03 -12.26
N ASP A 58 13.27 9.96 -12.49
CA ASP A 58 12.64 10.70 -13.57
C ASP A 58 12.84 12.22 -13.43
N ALA A 59 12.85 12.90 -14.58
CA ALA A 59 13.06 14.34 -14.65
C ALA A 59 12.07 15.12 -13.78
N LEU A 60 12.58 16.16 -13.10
CA LEU A 60 11.77 17.02 -12.21
C LEU A 60 10.53 17.59 -12.90
N ALA A 61 10.62 17.90 -14.19
CA ALA A 61 9.47 18.39 -14.98
C ALA A 61 8.29 17.40 -14.99
N LYS A 62 8.55 16.10 -15.18
CA LYS A 62 7.51 15.05 -15.13
C LYS A 62 6.90 14.93 -13.73
N LYS A 63 7.75 14.94 -12.70
CA LYS A 63 7.32 14.89 -11.29
C LYS A 63 6.43 16.09 -10.94
N LYS A 64 6.80 17.30 -11.38
CA LYS A 64 5.99 18.51 -11.23
C LYS A 64 4.66 18.44 -11.98
N GLN A 65 4.62 17.82 -13.16
CA GLN A 65 3.38 17.60 -13.90
C GLN A 65 2.41 16.71 -13.11
N VAL A 66 2.89 15.59 -12.54
CA VAL A 66 2.07 14.71 -11.70
C VAL A 66 1.61 15.43 -10.42
N CYS A 67 2.49 16.19 -9.77
CA CYS A 67 2.15 17.00 -8.59
C CYS A 67 1.07 18.05 -8.92
N GLY A 68 1.18 18.73 -10.07
CA GLY A 68 0.17 19.67 -10.55
C GLY A 68 -1.18 18.99 -10.84
N ALA A 69 -1.18 17.81 -11.45
CA ALA A 69 -2.39 17.02 -11.67
C ALA A 69 -3.02 16.56 -10.34
N CYS A 70 -2.20 16.20 -9.35
CA CYS A 70 -2.65 15.87 -8.00
C CYS A 70 -3.43 17.02 -7.37
N ARG A 71 -2.85 18.22 -7.35
CA ARG A 71 -3.49 19.43 -6.80
C ARG A 71 -4.79 19.76 -7.52
N LYS A 72 -4.81 19.70 -8.86
CA LYS A 72 -6.03 19.92 -9.62
C LYS A 72 -7.14 18.92 -9.27
N ARG A 73 -6.81 17.63 -9.09
CA ARG A 73 -7.79 16.60 -8.71
C ARG A 73 -8.26 16.76 -7.28
N ARG A 74 -7.38 17.16 -6.36
CA ARG A 74 -7.74 17.56 -4.99
C ARG A 74 -8.78 18.67 -5.02
N ASP A 75 -8.49 19.75 -5.74
CA ASP A 75 -9.36 20.93 -5.79
C ASP A 75 -10.73 20.57 -6.36
N VAL A 76 -10.78 19.76 -7.43
CA VAL A 76 -12.05 19.25 -7.99
C VAL A 76 -12.83 18.44 -6.95
N LEU A 77 -12.19 17.54 -6.19
CA LEU A 77 -12.86 16.76 -5.15
C LEU A 77 -13.39 17.65 -4.03
N ASP A 78 -12.55 18.55 -3.51
CA ASP A 78 -12.89 19.43 -2.39
C ASP A 78 -14.03 20.39 -2.77
N GLU A 79 -14.02 20.95 -3.99
CA GLU A 79 -15.09 21.80 -4.52
C GLU A 79 -16.38 21.01 -4.77
N THR A 80 -16.30 19.87 -5.45
CA THR A 80 -17.49 19.09 -5.85
C THR A 80 -18.21 18.49 -4.65
N MET A 81 -17.44 17.96 -3.69
CA MET A 81 -17.98 17.32 -2.49
C MET A 81 -18.12 18.30 -1.32
N ASN A 82 -17.69 19.56 -1.48
CA ASN A 82 -17.73 20.62 -0.47
C ASN A 82 -17.07 20.18 0.86
N PHE A 83 -15.84 19.69 0.78
CA PHE A 83 -15.11 19.26 1.95
C PHE A 83 -14.33 20.42 2.60
N PRO A 84 -14.45 20.63 3.92
CA PRO A 84 -13.48 21.43 4.66
C PRO A 84 -12.10 20.78 4.54
N SER A 85 -11.17 21.44 3.88
CA SER A 85 -9.81 20.93 3.67
C SER A 85 -8.77 21.82 4.35
N MET A 86 -7.73 21.21 4.88
CA MET A 86 -6.51 21.88 5.33
C MET A 86 -5.29 21.26 4.67
N GLN A 87 -4.22 22.04 4.53
CA GLN A 87 -2.99 21.53 3.96
C GLN A 87 -1.99 21.14 5.05
N LEU A 88 -1.36 19.99 4.89
CA LEU A 88 -0.35 19.47 5.81
C LEU A 88 0.77 20.49 6.06
N GLU A 89 1.28 21.11 4.99
CA GLU A 89 2.39 22.04 5.11
C GLU A 89 2.06 23.36 5.82
N SER A 90 0.77 23.70 5.98
CA SER A 90 0.34 24.85 6.80
C SER A 90 0.56 24.62 8.30
N PHE A 91 0.80 23.38 8.71
CA PHE A 91 1.07 22.99 10.10
C PHE A 91 2.56 22.70 10.35
N LEU A 92 3.43 23.00 9.39
CA LEU A 92 4.87 22.81 9.50
C LEU A 92 5.57 24.15 9.70
N THR A 93 6.65 24.09 10.44
CA THR A 93 7.56 25.19 10.76
C THR A 93 8.90 24.95 10.05
N PRO A 94 9.71 26.00 9.86
CA PRO A 94 11.05 25.86 9.27
C PRO A 94 11.93 24.83 10.00
N ASP A 95 11.73 24.66 11.31
CA ASP A 95 12.47 23.71 12.13
C ASP A 95 12.12 22.26 11.77
N ASP A 96 10.86 21.95 11.42
CA ASP A 96 10.48 20.60 11.00
C ASP A 96 11.13 20.22 9.67
N TYR A 97 11.28 21.17 8.74
CA TYR A 97 11.98 20.92 7.48
C TYR A 97 13.46 20.66 7.71
N ARG A 98 14.09 21.43 8.61
CA ARG A 98 15.49 21.22 8.97
C ARG A 98 15.69 19.88 9.66
N GLU A 99 14.83 19.54 10.62
CA GLU A 99 14.86 18.24 11.30
C GLU A 99 14.69 17.09 10.31
N ALA A 100 13.71 17.16 9.41
CA ALA A 100 13.50 16.11 8.40
C ALA A 100 14.74 15.92 7.50
N GLU A 101 15.43 17.00 7.14
CA GLU A 101 16.66 16.94 6.36
C GLU A 101 17.84 16.38 7.17
N GLU A 102 18.01 16.82 8.42
CA GLU A 102 19.06 16.33 9.33
C GLU A 102 18.89 14.84 9.61
N ILE A 103 17.67 14.37 9.91
CA ILE A 103 17.38 12.96 10.14
C ILE A 103 17.61 12.14 8.87
N SER A 104 17.05 12.57 7.74
CA SER A 104 17.16 11.81 6.50
C SER A 104 18.57 11.79 5.92
N SER A 105 19.41 12.80 6.18
CA SER A 105 20.81 12.81 5.74
C SER A 105 21.77 12.12 6.71
N SER A 106 21.43 12.00 7.99
CA SER A 106 22.28 11.37 9.02
C SER A 106 22.06 9.86 9.17
N VAL A 107 20.91 9.34 8.71
CA VAL A 107 20.67 7.88 8.70
C VAL A 107 21.66 7.18 7.78
N ALA A 108 22.11 6.00 8.19
CA ALA A 108 23.08 5.17 7.49
C ALA A 108 22.49 3.80 7.14
N LEU A 109 23.15 3.07 6.25
CA LEU A 109 22.71 1.74 5.79
C LEU A 109 22.60 0.74 6.93
N GLU A 110 23.44 0.90 7.95
CA GLU A 110 23.57 -0.03 9.06
C GLU A 110 22.55 0.21 10.18
N ASN A 111 21.86 1.37 10.18
CA ASN A 111 21.01 1.78 11.30
C ASN A 111 19.62 2.28 10.91
N TRP A 112 19.28 2.30 9.61
CA TRP A 112 17.98 2.79 9.16
C TRP A 112 16.78 2.01 9.73
N PRO A 113 16.84 0.67 9.92
CA PRO A 113 15.71 -0.06 10.49
C PRO A 113 15.49 0.25 11.98
N GLU A 114 16.51 0.71 12.70
CA GLU A 114 16.46 1.06 14.11
C GLU A 114 16.14 2.54 14.34
N LEU A 115 15.98 3.32 13.27
CA LEU A 115 15.68 4.74 13.38
C LEU A 115 14.28 4.97 13.95
N GLU A 116 14.26 5.60 15.11
CA GLU A 116 13.04 6.01 15.82
C GLU A 116 12.97 7.53 16.01
N ILE A 117 11.76 8.08 16.00
CA ILE A 117 11.47 9.44 16.44
C ILE A 117 10.42 9.36 17.54
N ASP A 118 10.73 9.87 18.72
CA ASP A 118 9.82 9.85 19.89
C ASP A 118 9.28 8.44 20.21
N GLY A 119 10.08 7.38 19.97
CA GLY A 119 9.72 5.97 20.17
C GLY A 119 8.88 5.36 19.03
N VAL A 120 8.78 6.02 17.89
CA VAL A 120 8.07 5.53 16.69
C VAL A 120 9.11 5.06 15.67
N PRO A 121 9.02 3.81 15.15
CA PRO A 121 10.00 3.23 14.22
C PRO A 121 9.83 3.78 12.79
N ILE A 122 10.02 5.09 12.65
CA ILE A 122 9.77 5.85 11.43
C ILE A 122 10.62 5.35 10.24
N GLY A 123 11.82 4.83 10.52
CA GLY A 123 12.69 4.29 9.48
C GLY A 123 12.05 3.10 8.76
N ARG A 124 11.42 2.20 9.52
CA ARG A 124 10.71 1.04 8.98
C ARG A 124 9.45 1.45 8.23
N TYR A 125 8.69 2.40 8.76
CA TYR A 125 7.46 2.87 8.12
C TYR A 125 7.75 3.50 6.77
N ALA A 126 8.78 4.34 6.67
CA ALA A 126 9.18 5.00 5.44
C ALA A 126 9.68 4.04 4.35
N ALA A 127 10.09 2.82 4.72
CA ALA A 127 10.68 1.87 3.79
C ALA A 127 9.66 1.08 2.97
N TYR A 128 8.37 1.04 3.36
CA TYR A 128 7.39 0.12 2.79
C TYR A 128 7.32 0.18 1.25
N GLU A 129 6.98 1.33 0.68
CA GLU A 129 6.86 1.48 -0.78
C GLU A 129 8.22 1.37 -1.48
N PHE A 130 9.29 1.77 -0.81
CA PHE A 130 10.64 1.68 -1.35
C PHE A 130 11.04 0.21 -1.56
N LEU A 131 10.90 -0.62 -0.53
CA LEU A 131 11.22 -2.04 -0.59
C LEU A 131 10.38 -2.76 -1.65
N LEU A 132 9.08 -2.44 -1.73
CA LEU A 132 8.16 -3.01 -2.71
C LEU A 132 8.51 -2.63 -4.16
N ASN A 133 8.85 -1.37 -4.40
CA ASN A 133 9.17 -0.86 -5.74
C ASN A 133 10.50 -1.40 -6.27
N TYR A 134 11.48 -1.61 -5.38
CA TYR A 134 12.82 -2.08 -5.74
C TYR A 134 13.04 -3.57 -5.48
N LYS A 135 12.00 -4.30 -5.04
CA LYS A 135 12.04 -5.75 -4.77
C LYS A 135 13.17 -6.15 -3.82
N ILE A 136 13.35 -5.36 -2.77
CA ILE A 136 14.40 -5.55 -1.76
C ILE A 136 13.86 -6.44 -0.63
N LEU A 137 14.61 -7.50 -0.33
CA LEU A 137 14.34 -8.41 0.78
C LEU A 137 15.20 -8.04 2.00
N GLY A 138 14.61 -8.12 3.19
CA GLY A 138 15.27 -7.77 4.45
C GLY A 138 15.65 -6.28 4.55
N THR A 139 16.72 -6.01 5.28
CA THR A 139 17.18 -4.65 5.62
C THR A 139 18.37 -4.18 4.78
N SER A 140 18.90 -5.03 3.90
CA SER A 140 20.10 -4.76 3.11
C SER A 140 19.79 -3.95 1.85
N ILE A 141 19.70 -2.63 2.01
CA ILE A 141 19.47 -1.70 0.89
C ILE A 141 20.77 -1.51 0.07
N PRO A 142 20.73 -1.62 -1.27
CA PRO A 142 21.88 -1.27 -2.11
C PRO A 142 22.28 0.21 -1.95
N GLU A 143 23.58 0.50 -1.82
CA GLU A 143 24.11 1.87 -1.64
C GLU A 143 23.56 2.87 -2.65
N ASN A 144 23.44 2.47 -3.92
CA ASN A 144 22.95 3.33 -5.00
C ASN A 144 21.44 3.65 -4.90
N LEU A 145 20.68 2.90 -4.11
CA LEU A 145 19.24 3.10 -3.88
C LEU A 145 18.95 3.80 -2.55
N PHE A 146 19.91 3.84 -1.62
CA PHE A 146 19.73 4.42 -0.29
C PHE A 146 19.26 5.90 -0.29
N PRO A 147 19.74 6.78 -1.19
CA PRO A 147 19.23 8.15 -1.27
C PRO A 147 17.73 8.23 -1.58
N LEU A 148 17.17 7.21 -2.22
CA LEU A 148 15.73 7.15 -2.53
C LEU A 148 14.92 6.79 -1.28
N TYR A 149 15.45 5.91 -0.43
CA TYR A 149 14.89 5.64 0.89
C TYR A 149 14.95 6.88 1.78
N GLN A 150 16.09 7.59 1.82
CA GLN A 150 16.24 8.83 2.60
C GLN A 150 15.17 9.87 2.23
N ASN A 151 14.80 9.95 0.95
CA ASN A 151 13.69 10.80 0.50
C ASN A 151 12.32 10.35 1.07
N GLN A 152 12.02 9.05 1.08
CA GLN A 152 10.79 8.56 1.71
C GLN A 152 10.76 8.81 3.22
N LEU A 153 11.91 8.64 3.87
CA LEU A 153 12.08 8.96 5.28
C LEU A 153 11.80 10.44 5.54
N ARG A 154 12.41 11.36 4.77
CA ARG A 154 12.15 12.80 4.87
C ARG A 154 10.66 13.11 4.77
N ASN A 155 9.96 12.54 3.80
CA ASN A 155 8.52 12.75 3.62
C ASN A 155 7.71 12.23 4.82
N SER A 156 8.08 11.08 5.37
CA SER A 156 7.43 10.47 6.53
C SER A 156 7.64 11.30 7.80
N VAL A 157 8.85 11.86 8.01
CA VAL A 157 9.14 12.77 9.13
C VAL A 157 8.28 14.05 9.06
N LEU A 158 8.14 14.64 7.87
CA LEU A 158 7.29 15.82 7.67
C LEU A 158 5.82 15.51 7.95
N ALA A 159 5.33 14.34 7.53
CA ALA A 159 3.97 13.89 7.84
C ALA A 159 3.78 13.66 9.35
N PHE A 160 4.76 13.04 10.00
CA PHE A 160 4.78 12.83 11.44
C PHE A 160 4.64 14.16 12.20
N ARG A 161 5.55 15.12 11.98
CA ARG A 161 5.52 16.44 12.66
C ARG A 161 4.26 17.25 12.34
N GLY A 162 3.81 17.24 11.08
CA GLY A 162 2.58 17.93 10.68
C GLY A 162 1.35 17.34 11.38
N SER A 163 1.28 16.01 11.47
CA SER A 163 0.19 15.32 12.14
C SER A 163 0.10 15.64 13.64
N GLU A 164 1.23 15.84 14.32
CA GLU A 164 1.23 16.23 15.75
C GLU A 164 0.47 17.52 15.99
N ARG A 165 0.67 18.53 15.14
CA ARG A 165 0.00 19.84 15.26
C ARG A 165 -1.43 19.81 14.74
N ILE A 166 -1.68 19.08 13.65
CA ILE A 166 -3.04 18.90 13.12
C ILE A 166 -3.91 18.22 14.16
N LEU A 167 -3.48 17.09 14.72
CA LEU A 167 -4.28 16.32 15.67
C LEU A 167 -4.45 17.03 17.02
N ALA A 168 -3.49 17.89 17.41
CA ALA A 168 -3.65 18.76 18.58
C ALA A 168 -4.68 19.87 18.36
N THR A 169 -4.75 20.42 17.13
CA THR A 169 -5.67 21.50 16.78
C THR A 169 -7.07 20.96 16.52
N GLU A 170 -7.17 19.94 15.70
CA GLU A 170 -8.43 19.43 15.18
C GLU A 170 -9.13 18.49 16.15
N GLN A 171 -8.39 17.79 17.02
CA GLN A 171 -8.88 16.82 18.01
C GLN A 171 -10.02 15.93 17.46
N PRO A 172 -9.76 15.16 16.38
CA PRO A 172 -10.80 14.31 15.80
C PRO A 172 -11.11 13.12 16.69
N ASP A 173 -12.33 12.59 16.56
CA ASP A 173 -12.75 11.35 17.22
C ASP A 173 -12.27 10.11 16.46
N VAL A 174 -11.93 10.25 15.18
CA VAL A 174 -11.45 9.17 14.31
C VAL A 174 -10.61 9.73 13.16
N VAL A 175 -9.57 8.99 12.76
CA VAL A 175 -8.77 9.28 11.56
C VAL A 175 -8.92 8.17 10.52
N LEU A 176 -9.11 8.54 9.26
CA LEU A 176 -9.19 7.61 8.14
C LEU A 176 -8.10 7.95 7.12
N THR A 177 -7.56 6.95 6.45
CA THR A 177 -6.66 7.15 5.30
C THR A 177 -6.79 6.00 4.31
N TYR A 178 -6.60 6.29 3.02
CA TYR A 178 -6.46 5.24 2.02
C TYR A 178 -5.10 4.55 2.14
N ASN A 179 -5.12 3.24 2.41
CA ASN A 179 -3.96 2.37 2.57
C ASN A 179 -2.95 2.88 3.62
N ARG A 180 -3.03 2.33 4.84
CA ARG A 180 -2.12 2.69 5.95
C ARG A 180 -0.67 2.33 5.68
N LEU A 181 -0.41 1.39 4.76
CA LEU A 181 0.91 0.84 4.56
C LEU A 181 1.88 1.86 3.94
N TYR A 182 1.36 2.90 3.29
CA TYR A 182 2.20 3.97 2.75
C TYR A 182 2.92 4.71 3.87
N GLY A 183 4.24 4.89 3.77
CA GLY A 183 5.07 5.40 4.87
C GLY A 183 4.60 6.75 5.42
N VAL A 184 4.20 7.66 4.52
CA VAL A 184 3.61 8.97 4.87
C VAL A 184 2.28 8.81 5.61
N ASN A 185 1.43 7.86 5.20
CA ASN A 185 0.14 7.59 5.84
C ASN A 185 0.35 6.95 7.20
N HIS A 186 1.26 5.97 7.30
CA HIS A 186 1.58 5.30 8.55
C HIS A 186 2.15 6.28 9.58
N ALA A 187 3.06 7.15 9.16
CA ALA A 187 3.63 8.21 9.99
C ALA A 187 2.57 9.19 10.52
N PHE A 188 1.51 9.46 9.75
CA PHE A 188 0.37 10.26 10.23
C PHE A 188 -0.48 9.49 11.25
N LEU A 189 -0.85 8.24 10.92
CA LEU A 189 -1.75 7.43 11.74
C LEU A 189 -1.17 7.09 13.10
N VAL A 190 0.13 6.79 13.19
CA VAL A 190 0.76 6.42 14.47
C VAL A 190 0.67 7.55 15.50
N VAL A 191 0.65 8.81 15.07
CA VAL A 191 0.45 9.96 15.96
C VAL A 191 -0.99 10.01 16.48
N ALA A 192 -1.99 9.64 15.66
CA ALA A 192 -3.37 9.51 16.09
C ALA A 192 -3.53 8.38 17.12
N GLU A 193 -2.94 7.21 16.83
CA GLU A 193 -2.97 6.03 17.70
C GLU A 193 -2.35 6.33 19.07
N ARG A 194 -1.19 7.01 19.12
CA ARG A 194 -0.55 7.44 20.38
C ARG A 194 -1.39 8.40 21.21
N ARG A 195 -2.36 9.09 20.59
CA ARG A 195 -3.32 9.97 21.26
C ARG A 195 -4.61 9.25 21.65
N GLY A 196 -4.69 7.95 21.44
CA GLY A 196 -5.89 7.15 21.66
C GLY A 196 -7.01 7.45 20.66
N ILE A 197 -6.70 8.05 19.51
CA ILE A 197 -7.66 8.32 18.44
C ILE A 197 -7.72 7.07 17.54
N PRO A 198 -8.88 6.42 17.39
CA PRO A 198 -9.04 5.28 16.49
C PRO A 198 -8.67 5.63 15.04
N THR A 199 -7.98 4.69 14.37
CA THR A 199 -7.59 4.83 12.96
C THR A 199 -8.26 3.76 12.11
N TYR A 200 -8.57 4.13 10.86
CA TYR A 200 -9.10 3.19 9.87
C TYR A 200 -8.33 3.31 8.56
N SER A 201 -8.01 2.15 7.99
CA SER A 201 -7.44 2.06 6.65
C SER A 201 -8.51 1.68 5.63
N LEU A 202 -8.61 2.49 4.58
CA LEU A 202 -9.48 2.23 3.43
C LEU A 202 -8.67 1.58 2.31
N GLN A 203 -9.26 0.61 1.60
CA GLN A 203 -8.68 0.03 0.39
C GLN A 203 -9.77 -0.28 -0.62
N GLY A 204 -9.46 -0.12 -1.91
CA GLY A 204 -10.33 -0.57 -3.00
C GLY A 204 -10.53 -2.08 -2.98
N GLY A 205 -11.70 -2.54 -3.42
CA GLY A 205 -12.08 -3.94 -3.36
C GLY A 205 -11.16 -4.88 -4.13
N GLY A 206 -11.11 -6.15 -3.71
CA GLY A 206 -10.24 -7.16 -4.32
C GLY A 206 -10.64 -7.58 -5.74
N HIS A 207 -11.77 -7.12 -6.27
CA HIS A 207 -12.25 -7.51 -7.59
C HIS A 207 -11.59 -6.67 -8.69
N VAL A 208 -10.94 -7.28 -9.69
CA VAL A 208 -10.19 -6.52 -10.71
C VAL A 208 -11.06 -5.58 -11.55
N THR A 209 -12.21 -6.05 -12.06
CA THR A 209 -13.12 -5.22 -12.87
C THR A 209 -13.97 -4.26 -12.03
N HIS A 210 -14.50 -4.73 -10.90
CA HIS A 210 -15.38 -3.95 -10.00
C HIS A 210 -14.62 -3.32 -8.81
N ARG A 211 -13.31 -3.06 -8.95
CA ARG A 211 -12.45 -2.58 -7.87
C ARG A 211 -12.93 -1.27 -7.26
N ALA A 212 -13.36 -0.35 -8.12
CA ALA A 212 -13.83 0.98 -7.72
C ALA A 212 -15.26 0.97 -7.16
N GLU A 213 -16.00 -0.14 -7.29
CA GLU A 213 -17.39 -0.26 -6.81
C GLU A 213 -17.48 -0.71 -5.36
N THR A 214 -16.39 -1.22 -4.80
CA THR A 214 -16.34 -1.74 -3.44
C THR A 214 -15.13 -1.19 -2.69
N MET A 215 -15.31 -0.98 -1.40
CA MET A 215 -14.27 -0.50 -0.50
C MET A 215 -14.24 -1.40 0.73
N THR A 216 -13.05 -1.82 1.12
CA THR A 216 -12.81 -2.45 2.42
C THR A 216 -12.29 -1.40 3.40
N MET A 217 -12.72 -1.52 4.65
CA MET A 217 -12.27 -0.66 5.74
C MET A 217 -11.85 -1.55 6.89
N PHE A 218 -10.62 -1.36 7.36
CA PHE A 218 -10.04 -2.10 8.47
C PHE A 218 -9.70 -1.16 9.60
N ARG A 219 -9.83 -1.66 10.84
CA ARG A 219 -9.35 -0.96 12.02
C ARG A 219 -7.88 -1.29 12.22
N ASP A 220 -7.08 -0.30 12.61
CA ASP A 220 -5.66 -0.49 12.93
C ASP A 220 -4.88 -1.17 11.78
N SER A 221 -4.05 -2.17 12.05
CA SER A 221 -3.29 -2.94 11.06
C SER A 221 -3.99 -4.24 10.62
N GLU A 222 -5.26 -4.44 10.97
CA GLU A 222 -6.00 -5.62 10.53
C GLU A 222 -6.01 -5.69 9.00
N THR A 223 -5.62 -6.85 8.46
CA THR A 223 -5.53 -7.09 7.03
C THR A 223 -6.69 -7.96 6.58
N LEU A 224 -6.89 -8.04 5.26
CA LEU A 224 -7.84 -9.00 4.66
C LEU A 224 -7.60 -10.44 5.14
N PHE A 225 -6.36 -10.79 5.54
CA PHE A 225 -6.05 -12.12 6.07
C PHE A 225 -6.85 -12.46 7.33
N GLY A 226 -7.15 -11.47 8.19
CA GLY A 226 -7.98 -11.68 9.37
C GLY A 226 -9.43 -12.06 9.06
N VAL A 227 -9.91 -11.77 7.83
CA VAL A 227 -11.26 -12.16 7.41
C VAL A 227 -11.40 -13.68 7.38
N PHE A 228 -10.35 -14.43 7.02
CA PHE A 228 -10.42 -15.90 6.96
C PHE A 228 -10.60 -16.56 8.33
N ASP A 229 -10.24 -15.87 9.41
CA ASP A 229 -10.46 -16.37 10.78
C ASP A 229 -11.78 -15.86 11.39
N SER A 230 -12.47 -14.93 10.72
CA SER A 230 -13.71 -14.31 11.19
C SER A 230 -14.88 -15.30 11.27
N ASP A 231 -15.81 -15.02 12.20
CA ASP A 231 -17.08 -15.76 12.30
C ASP A 231 -17.89 -15.67 10.99
N SER A 232 -17.83 -14.51 10.33
CA SER A 232 -18.50 -14.25 9.06
C SER A 232 -18.01 -15.20 7.96
N TRP A 233 -16.69 -15.38 7.81
CA TRP A 233 -16.14 -16.34 6.85
C TRP A 233 -16.47 -17.78 7.23
N ARG A 234 -16.36 -18.13 8.51
CA ARG A 234 -16.69 -19.48 9.00
C ARG A 234 -18.13 -19.87 8.72
N ARG A 235 -19.05 -18.90 8.73
CA ARG A 235 -20.44 -19.08 8.29
C ARG A 235 -20.53 -19.18 6.76
N PHE A 236 -19.94 -18.23 6.05
CA PHE A 236 -20.09 -18.10 4.60
C PHE A 236 -19.50 -19.27 3.81
N LYS A 237 -18.39 -19.87 4.27
CA LYS A 237 -17.69 -20.96 3.55
C LYS A 237 -18.54 -22.22 3.33
N GLY A 238 -19.63 -22.40 4.08
CA GLY A 238 -20.56 -23.52 3.93
C GLY A 238 -21.78 -23.21 3.07
N GLU A 239 -21.96 -21.95 2.66
CA GLU A 239 -23.09 -21.53 1.84
C GLU A 239 -22.79 -21.83 0.35
N PRO A 240 -23.71 -22.49 -0.39
CA PRO A 240 -23.54 -22.68 -1.82
C PRO A 240 -23.46 -21.37 -2.58
N ILE A 241 -22.59 -21.31 -3.58
CA ILE A 241 -22.42 -20.16 -4.46
C ILE A 241 -23.60 -20.10 -5.45
N ASP A 242 -24.26 -18.95 -5.56
CA ASP A 242 -25.36 -18.74 -6.52
C ASP A 242 -24.87 -18.27 -7.91
N GLU A 243 -25.77 -18.18 -8.89
CA GLU A 243 -25.43 -17.75 -10.25
C GLU A 243 -24.83 -16.35 -10.33
N ARG A 244 -25.28 -15.43 -9.45
CA ARG A 244 -24.75 -14.06 -9.41
C ARG A 244 -23.31 -14.05 -8.91
N GLN A 245 -23.03 -14.81 -7.87
CA GLN A 245 -21.68 -14.95 -7.32
C GLN A 245 -20.75 -15.68 -8.30
N MET A 246 -21.23 -16.71 -8.99
CA MET A 246 -20.46 -17.35 -10.07
C MET A 246 -20.15 -16.35 -11.19
N SER A 247 -21.12 -15.54 -11.61
CA SER A 247 -20.90 -14.50 -12.62
C SER A 247 -19.88 -13.46 -12.17
N LEU A 248 -19.89 -13.08 -10.89
CA LEU A 248 -18.92 -12.15 -10.31
C LEU A 248 -17.51 -12.76 -10.32
N VAL A 249 -17.38 -14.02 -9.87
CA VAL A 249 -16.08 -14.73 -9.93
C VAL A 249 -15.57 -14.84 -11.37
N ASN A 250 -16.44 -15.16 -12.33
CA ASN A 250 -16.05 -15.24 -13.74
C ASN A 250 -15.57 -13.89 -14.27
N SER A 251 -16.30 -12.80 -14.01
CA SER A 251 -15.89 -11.47 -14.49
C SER A 251 -14.58 -11.00 -13.87
N HIS A 252 -14.26 -11.45 -12.64
CA HIS A 252 -12.94 -11.24 -12.05
C HIS A 252 -11.84 -11.87 -12.90
N PHE A 253 -11.98 -13.16 -13.20
CA PHE A 253 -10.98 -13.90 -13.97
C PHE A 253 -10.89 -13.38 -15.41
N ASP A 254 -12.00 -13.00 -16.04
CA ASP A 254 -11.98 -12.35 -17.35
C ASP A 254 -11.14 -11.07 -17.29
N GLY A 255 -11.35 -10.20 -16.30
CA GLY A 255 -10.55 -8.98 -16.13
C GLY A 255 -9.06 -9.24 -15.85
N VAL A 256 -8.73 -10.28 -15.07
CA VAL A 256 -7.34 -10.73 -14.87
C VAL A 256 -6.72 -11.17 -16.19
N MET A 257 -7.42 -12.01 -16.95
CA MET A 257 -6.96 -12.54 -18.24
C MET A 257 -6.85 -11.44 -19.30
N GLU A 258 -7.69 -10.42 -19.26
CA GLU A 258 -7.62 -9.27 -20.17
C GLU A 258 -6.60 -8.21 -19.72
N ALA A 259 -6.05 -8.36 -18.51
CA ALA A 259 -5.27 -7.32 -17.82
C ALA A 259 -5.99 -5.95 -17.87
N SER A 260 -7.29 -5.95 -17.60
CA SER A 260 -8.16 -4.78 -17.76
C SER A 260 -7.90 -3.68 -16.72
N SER A 261 -6.94 -3.87 -15.83
CA SER A 261 -6.65 -3.01 -14.68
C SER A 261 -5.16 -2.99 -14.38
N ALA A 262 -4.65 -1.85 -13.92
CA ALA A 262 -3.28 -1.72 -13.42
C ALA A 262 -3.00 -2.64 -12.21
N PHE A 263 -4.05 -3.10 -11.52
CA PHE A 263 -3.97 -4.00 -10.37
C PHE A 263 -4.01 -5.49 -10.75
N ALA A 264 -4.02 -5.83 -12.05
CA ALA A 264 -3.85 -7.21 -12.52
C ALA A 264 -2.37 -7.66 -12.50
N TYR A 265 -1.43 -6.72 -12.41
CA TYR A 265 0.03 -6.93 -12.32
C TYR A 265 0.62 -7.89 -13.36
N SER A 266 -0.06 -8.07 -14.49
CA SER A 266 0.31 -8.96 -15.58
C SER A 266 -0.13 -8.35 -16.91
N SER A 267 0.50 -8.78 -18.00
CA SER A 267 0.01 -8.47 -19.35
C SER A 267 -1.22 -9.31 -19.67
N ALA A 268 -2.08 -8.81 -20.57
CA ALA A 268 -3.20 -9.57 -21.08
C ALA A 268 -2.73 -10.96 -21.55
N PHE A 269 -3.49 -11.99 -21.21
CA PHE A 269 -3.27 -13.34 -21.64
C PHE A 269 -3.24 -13.37 -23.17
N GLN A 270 -2.13 -13.86 -23.69
CA GLN A 270 -1.99 -14.19 -25.09
C GLN A 270 -1.87 -15.70 -25.15
N ALA A 271 -2.73 -16.32 -25.94
CA ALA A 271 -2.60 -17.74 -26.24
C ALA A 271 -1.22 -17.96 -26.87
N ALA A 272 -0.28 -18.46 -26.07
CA ALA A 272 1.03 -18.84 -26.54
C ALA A 272 0.95 -20.28 -27.04
N GLU A 273 1.64 -20.56 -28.15
CA GLU A 273 1.90 -21.94 -28.55
C GLU A 273 2.57 -22.66 -27.38
N PRO A 274 2.07 -23.83 -26.92
CA PRO A 274 2.66 -24.57 -25.82
C PRO A 274 4.17 -24.85 -26.02
N ASN A 275 4.60 -24.93 -27.28
CA ASN A 275 5.99 -25.11 -27.67
C ASN A 275 6.86 -23.87 -27.42
N ALA A 276 6.32 -22.65 -27.44
CA ALA A 276 7.10 -21.44 -27.25
C ALA A 276 7.78 -21.39 -25.87
N THR A 277 7.09 -21.82 -24.81
CA THR A 277 7.68 -21.96 -23.47
C THR A 277 8.78 -23.03 -23.47
N ARG A 278 8.54 -24.17 -24.13
CA ARG A 278 9.51 -25.26 -24.22
C ARG A 278 10.77 -24.83 -24.96
N GLU A 279 10.62 -24.17 -26.11
CA GLU A 279 11.73 -23.62 -26.90
C GLU A 279 12.52 -22.58 -26.11
N ARG A 280 11.84 -21.63 -25.46
CA ARG A 280 12.48 -20.58 -24.66
C ARG A 280 13.37 -21.12 -23.54
N PHE A 281 12.94 -22.19 -22.88
CA PHE A 281 13.64 -22.80 -21.75
C PHE A 281 14.38 -24.10 -22.10
N ASN A 282 14.45 -24.47 -23.38
CA ASN A 282 15.05 -25.72 -23.88
C ASN A 282 14.49 -26.99 -23.18
N ILE A 283 13.17 -27.03 -22.95
CA ILE A 283 12.49 -28.17 -22.35
C ILE A 283 12.18 -29.21 -23.45
N PRO A 284 12.58 -30.49 -23.31
CA PRO A 284 12.24 -31.55 -24.27
C PRO A 284 10.74 -31.64 -24.53
N ALA A 285 10.33 -32.02 -25.75
CA ALA A 285 8.91 -32.07 -26.13
C ALA A 285 8.07 -33.03 -25.27
N ASP A 286 8.70 -34.09 -24.78
CA ASP A 286 8.11 -35.16 -23.97
C ASP A 286 8.28 -34.95 -22.45
N ALA A 287 9.02 -33.92 -22.02
CA ALA A 287 9.20 -33.67 -20.60
C ALA A 287 7.92 -33.09 -19.95
N PRO A 288 7.53 -33.56 -18.75
CA PRO A 288 6.45 -32.94 -17.99
C PRO A 288 6.83 -31.51 -17.57
N VAL A 289 5.83 -30.62 -17.52
CA VAL A 289 6.00 -29.23 -17.09
C VAL A 289 5.06 -28.96 -15.93
N LEU A 290 5.60 -28.47 -14.81
CA LEU A 290 4.84 -28.09 -13.62
C LEU A 290 4.92 -26.58 -13.41
N LEU A 291 3.78 -25.92 -13.24
CA LEU A 291 3.71 -24.54 -12.79
C LEU A 291 3.65 -24.52 -11.26
N ILE A 292 4.60 -23.83 -10.63
CA ILE A 292 4.61 -23.60 -9.19
C ILE A 292 4.36 -22.10 -8.97
N PRO A 293 3.12 -21.68 -8.66
CA PRO A 293 2.86 -20.30 -8.27
C PRO A 293 3.45 -20.05 -6.89
N MET A 294 4.19 -18.96 -6.73
CA MET A 294 4.82 -18.58 -5.46
C MET A 294 4.23 -17.27 -4.96
N SER A 295 4.22 -17.09 -3.62
CA SER A 295 3.93 -15.80 -3.02
C SER A 295 5.06 -14.81 -3.27
N SER A 296 4.73 -13.52 -3.32
CA SER A 296 5.71 -12.43 -3.32
C SER A 296 6.32 -12.30 -1.92
N GLU A 297 7.57 -12.76 -1.78
CA GLU A 297 8.32 -12.64 -0.52
C GLU A 297 8.62 -11.17 -0.19
N ASP A 298 8.78 -10.32 -1.21
CA ASP A 298 9.03 -8.89 -1.04
C ASP A 298 7.85 -8.14 -0.41
N GLU A 299 6.61 -8.47 -0.80
CA GLU A 299 5.40 -7.88 -0.19
C GLU A 299 5.26 -8.25 1.29
N LEU A 300 5.48 -9.53 1.62
CA LEU A 300 5.45 -10.00 3.01
C LEU A 300 6.57 -9.35 3.83
N ASN A 301 7.79 -9.32 3.29
CA ASN A 301 8.94 -8.69 3.96
C ASN A 301 8.70 -7.20 4.22
N ALA A 302 8.22 -6.44 3.23
CA ALA A 302 7.95 -5.02 3.39
C ALA A 302 6.87 -4.76 4.45
N ALA A 303 5.80 -5.58 4.45
CA ALA A 303 4.73 -5.46 5.44
C ALA A 303 5.17 -5.88 6.86
N GLN A 304 5.99 -6.92 7.00
CA GLN A 304 6.55 -7.33 8.29
C GLN A 304 7.49 -6.28 8.86
N LEU A 305 8.41 -5.75 8.03
CA LEU A 305 9.35 -4.72 8.47
C LEU A 305 8.62 -3.48 8.95
N ALA A 306 7.54 -3.09 8.28
CA ALA A 306 6.75 -1.93 8.67
C ALA A 306 5.82 -2.18 9.89
N ASP A 307 5.91 -3.35 10.55
CA ASP A 307 5.11 -3.76 11.72
C ASP A 307 3.60 -3.86 11.42
N LEU A 308 3.27 -4.36 10.22
CA LEU A 308 1.90 -4.33 9.68
C LEU A 308 1.29 -5.71 9.45
N LEU A 309 2.06 -6.79 9.62
CA LEU A 309 1.51 -8.14 9.64
C LEU A 309 1.28 -8.59 11.08
N PRO A 310 0.21 -9.37 11.34
CA PRO A 310 0.06 -10.03 12.62
C PRO A 310 1.29 -10.91 12.89
N ASP A 311 1.65 -11.02 14.16
CA ASP A 311 2.75 -11.91 14.57
C ASP A 311 2.37 -13.37 14.28
N THR A 312 2.87 -13.89 13.16
CA THR A 312 2.71 -15.29 12.76
C THR A 312 3.88 -16.16 13.24
N SER A 313 4.79 -15.67 14.09
CA SER A 313 5.95 -16.43 14.57
C SER A 313 5.56 -17.69 15.35
N HIS A 314 4.33 -17.73 15.87
CA HIS A 314 3.75 -18.88 16.55
C HIS A 314 3.26 -19.99 15.59
N LEU A 315 3.06 -19.67 14.30
CA LEU A 315 2.66 -20.66 13.31
C LEU A 315 3.89 -21.46 12.87
N PRO A 316 3.82 -22.81 12.81
CA PRO A 316 4.94 -23.61 12.38
C PRO A 316 5.23 -23.35 10.90
N ASN A 317 6.45 -22.90 10.61
CA ASN A 317 6.95 -22.91 9.24
C ASN A 317 7.11 -24.36 8.79
N LEU A 318 6.35 -24.76 7.76
CA LEU A 318 6.45 -26.10 7.17
C LEU A 318 7.81 -26.33 6.49
N PHE A 319 8.44 -25.25 6.03
CA PHE A 319 9.76 -25.23 5.39
C PHE A 319 10.58 -24.08 5.95
N GLU A 320 11.90 -24.26 6.08
CA GLU A 320 12.81 -23.22 6.59
C GLU A 320 12.83 -21.97 5.71
N ASN A 321 12.72 -22.15 4.40
CA ASN A 321 12.70 -21.07 3.42
C ASN A 321 12.04 -21.56 2.10
N GLN A 322 11.82 -20.63 1.17
CA GLN A 322 11.21 -20.91 -0.12
C GLN A 322 12.01 -21.93 -0.96
N PHE A 323 13.34 -21.96 -0.84
CA PHE A 323 14.17 -22.92 -1.57
C PHE A 323 13.98 -24.36 -1.07
N GLU A 324 13.84 -24.57 0.24
CA GLU A 324 13.52 -25.89 0.81
C GLU A 324 12.15 -26.37 0.34
N TRP A 325 11.15 -25.49 0.29
CA TRP A 325 9.85 -25.81 -0.28
C TRP A 325 9.93 -26.20 -1.77
N ILE A 326 10.67 -25.44 -2.58
CA ILE A 326 10.88 -25.76 -4.01
C ILE A 326 11.57 -27.12 -4.17
N ARG A 327 12.63 -27.40 -3.39
CA ARG A 327 13.31 -28.70 -3.42
C ARG A 327 12.38 -29.83 -3.03
N TYR A 328 11.55 -29.63 -2.01
CA TYR A 328 10.52 -30.58 -1.62
C TYR A 328 9.57 -30.87 -2.78
N LEU A 329 9.09 -29.84 -3.49
CA LEU A 329 8.22 -30.01 -4.66
C LEU A 329 8.90 -30.80 -5.78
N PHE A 330 10.17 -30.54 -6.08
CA PHE A 330 10.94 -31.34 -7.05
C PHE A 330 11.07 -32.80 -6.63
N ASN A 331 11.38 -33.07 -5.36
CA ASN A 331 11.47 -34.43 -4.84
C ASN A 331 10.10 -35.14 -4.83
N PHE A 332 9.04 -34.40 -4.51
CA PHE A 332 7.68 -34.90 -4.52
C PHE A 332 7.24 -35.29 -5.94
N ALA A 333 7.52 -34.44 -6.93
CA ALA A 333 7.18 -34.67 -8.34
C ALA A 333 8.03 -35.78 -8.97
N THR A 334 9.33 -35.88 -8.67
CA THR A 334 10.18 -36.96 -9.22
C THR A 334 9.78 -38.36 -8.74
N THR A 335 9.14 -38.45 -7.57
CA THR A 335 8.66 -39.72 -6.99
C THR A 335 7.22 -40.06 -7.39
N ARG A 336 6.53 -39.17 -8.13
CA ARG A 336 5.14 -39.31 -8.57
C ARG A 336 5.02 -38.86 -10.04
N PRO A 337 5.25 -39.77 -10.99
CA PRO A 337 5.26 -39.45 -12.42
C PRO A 337 3.87 -39.18 -13.04
N ASP A 338 2.81 -39.29 -12.25
CA ASP A 338 1.40 -39.01 -12.60
C ASP A 338 1.02 -37.54 -12.41
#